data_AF-A0A7S2ICV4-F1
#
_entry.id   AF-A0A7S2ICV4-F1
#
_cell.length_a   1.000
_cell.length_b   1.000
_cell.length_c   1.000
_cell.angle_alpha   90.00
_cell.angle_beta   90.00
_cell.angle_gamma   90.00
#
_symmetry.space_group_name_H-M   'P 1'
#
loop_
_entity.id
_entity.type
_entity.pdbx_description
1 polymer ?
#
loop_
_entity_poly.entity_id
_entity_poly.type
_entity_poly.pdbx_seq_one_letter_code
_entity_poly.pdbx_strand_id
1 'polypeptide(L)'
;AAAQEEEEREEAEKADEEEEDEDDDEAKVKPPSEKRMAANAAAEEAAKAKAAFEEFAVPRPMELESEIKDLARRVYKHGTDRTKTRTLLCVVYHAALHERYQEARDLLLMSHLADSIHQFDISTQILYNRALVRCGICAFQQGLLQEAHSALMELAGGARLKELLAQGLSSGRFGDRNAEQEKQERRRLVPYHMHINLELVEAVHLVCAMLLELPNLAHNAFDPLRRTSTISRSFRRLLDHFERQVFNGPPEQTRDYVMTASQMVLNGEWQKAYEVLGKLPAWELLPDAPAAREFIRKELMSGGMRAFLISSYAHFEAVSLTMLAERFQVTEAAAHAVVSRMLLAGELHACWDQPSATLAVQRTEPSKLQFLALQFAEKAANFVETNERVLDTRTGSYGYGKSDSGYDRGHRDGGYHRERRPWVEKGDRYSGGGGRHHRYGGGKGGGRGGGGGRDGGRDRDGGGGYGGGGGYGGGGGGGGYGG
;
A
#
# COMPACT_ATOMS: atom_id res chain seq x y z
N ALA A 1 -7.93 -16.81 -24.98
CA ALA A 1 -8.02 -16.75 -26.45
C ALA A 1 -7.01 -17.72 -27.03
N ALA A 2 -5.83 -17.31 -27.52
CA ALA A 2 -4.88 -18.24 -28.16
C ALA A 2 -4.48 -19.46 -27.30
N ALA A 3 -4.19 -19.28 -26.00
CA ALA A 3 -3.83 -20.39 -25.11
C ALA A 3 -5.01 -21.32 -24.75
N GLN A 4 -6.25 -20.81 -24.81
CA GLN A 4 -7.46 -21.62 -24.57
C GLN A 4 -7.86 -22.39 -25.84
N GLU A 5 -7.63 -21.80 -27.01
CA GLU A 5 -7.85 -22.44 -28.31
C GLU A 5 -6.79 -23.53 -28.58
N GLU A 6 -5.57 -23.37 -28.06
CA GLU A 6 -4.51 -24.39 -28.11
C GLU A 6 -4.80 -25.55 -27.14
N GLU A 7 -5.34 -25.26 -25.95
CA GLU A 7 -5.80 -26.26 -24.98
C GLU A 7 -7.02 -27.06 -25.52
N GLU A 8 -7.99 -26.39 -26.15
CA GLU A 8 -9.13 -27.06 -26.82
C GLU A 8 -8.69 -27.90 -28.02
N ARG A 9 -7.60 -27.52 -28.70
CA ARG A 9 -7.01 -28.30 -29.80
C ARG A 9 -6.29 -29.54 -29.28
N GLU A 10 -5.53 -29.43 -28.19
CA GLU A 10 -4.86 -30.57 -27.55
C GLU A 10 -5.86 -31.54 -26.91
N GLU A 11 -6.96 -31.06 -26.34
CA GLU A 11 -8.06 -31.90 -25.84
C GLU A 11 -8.77 -32.65 -26.98
N ALA A 12 -8.97 -32.00 -28.14
CA ALA A 12 -9.54 -32.65 -29.31
C ALA A 12 -8.58 -33.67 -29.95
N GLU A 13 -7.26 -33.45 -29.86
CA GLU A 13 -6.25 -34.38 -30.36
C GLU A 13 -6.12 -35.62 -29.45
N LYS A 14 -6.18 -35.44 -28.12
CA LYS A 14 -6.23 -36.55 -27.15
C LYS A 14 -7.51 -37.37 -27.23
N ALA A 15 -8.65 -36.74 -27.53
CA ALA A 15 -9.92 -37.45 -27.68
C ALA A 15 -9.97 -38.36 -28.91
N ASP A 16 -9.25 -38.01 -29.99
CA ASP A 16 -9.12 -38.87 -31.17
C ASP A 16 -8.08 -40.00 -30.92
N GLU A 17 -7.01 -39.75 -30.14
CA GLU A 17 -6.03 -40.79 -29.75
C GLU A 17 -6.62 -41.83 -28.79
N GLU A 18 -7.51 -41.45 -27.86
CA GLU A 18 -8.20 -42.37 -26.96
C GLU A 18 -9.25 -43.25 -27.67
N GLU A 19 -9.72 -42.88 -28.87
CA GLU A 19 -10.63 -43.71 -29.69
C GLU A 19 -9.90 -44.70 -30.63
N GLU A 20 -8.56 -44.66 -30.71
CA GLU A 20 -7.75 -45.57 -31.55
C GLU A 20 -7.29 -46.87 -30.83
N ASP A 21 -7.51 -47.00 -29.52
CA ASP A 21 -7.01 -48.14 -28.70
C ASP A 21 -7.98 -49.35 -28.57
N GLU A 22 -9.12 -49.37 -29.29
CA GLU A 22 -10.00 -50.54 -29.39
C GLU A 22 -10.09 -51.08 -30.85
N ASP A 23 -9.45 -52.23 -31.04
CA ASP A 23 -9.54 -53.20 -32.15
C ASP A 23 -8.67 -53.00 -33.43
N ASP A 24 -7.98 -54.11 -33.76
CA ASP A 24 -7.05 -54.36 -34.87
C ASP A 24 -7.75 -54.49 -36.25
N ASP A 25 -6.99 -54.23 -37.32
CA ASP A 25 -7.25 -54.51 -38.76
C ASP A 25 -8.33 -53.71 -39.54
N GLU A 26 -7.96 -52.55 -40.11
CA GLU A 26 -8.08 -52.18 -41.55
C GLU A 26 -7.88 -50.66 -41.72
N ALA A 27 -6.89 -50.26 -42.53
CA ALA A 27 -6.64 -48.86 -42.86
C ALA A 27 -7.82 -48.24 -43.63
N LYS A 28 -8.73 -47.57 -42.92
CA LYS A 28 -9.68 -46.59 -43.48
C LYS A 28 -9.59 -45.31 -42.66
N VAL A 29 -8.91 -44.30 -43.23
CA VAL A 29 -8.88 -42.93 -42.71
C VAL A 29 -10.32 -42.43 -42.57
N LYS A 30 -10.86 -42.40 -41.35
CA LYS A 30 -12.15 -41.77 -41.06
C LYS A 30 -11.99 -40.24 -41.24
N PRO A 31 -12.96 -39.55 -41.88
CA PRO A 31 -12.89 -38.11 -42.03
C PRO A 31 -12.94 -37.43 -40.65
N PRO A 32 -12.20 -36.32 -40.46
CA PRO A 32 -12.10 -35.63 -39.17
C PRO A 32 -13.50 -35.24 -38.66
N SER A 33 -13.73 -35.43 -37.36
CA SER A 33 -15.00 -35.16 -36.70
C SER A 33 -15.47 -33.71 -36.98
N GLU A 34 -16.79 -33.48 -37.04
CA GLU A 34 -17.36 -32.16 -37.32
C GLU A 34 -16.86 -31.08 -36.34
N LYS A 35 -16.53 -31.49 -35.10
CA LYS A 35 -15.91 -30.64 -34.08
C LYS A 35 -14.49 -30.23 -34.44
N ARG A 36 -13.66 -31.14 -34.97
CA ARG A 36 -12.30 -30.85 -35.43
C ARG A 36 -12.29 -29.98 -36.68
N MET A 37 -13.26 -30.17 -37.59
CA MET A 37 -13.43 -29.26 -38.73
C MET A 37 -13.88 -27.86 -38.29
N ALA A 38 -14.77 -27.75 -37.29
CA ALA A 38 -15.17 -26.46 -36.73
C ALA A 38 -14.02 -25.78 -35.97
N ALA A 39 -13.21 -26.53 -35.20
CA ALA A 39 -12.04 -26.00 -34.49
C ALA A 39 -10.94 -25.54 -35.46
N ASN A 40 -10.66 -26.32 -36.52
CA ASN A 40 -9.71 -25.93 -37.55
C ASN A 40 -10.20 -24.71 -38.35
N ALA A 41 -11.50 -24.62 -38.65
CA ALA A 41 -12.08 -23.44 -39.29
C ALA A 41 -11.99 -22.20 -38.41
N ALA A 42 -12.25 -22.33 -37.10
CA ALA A 42 -12.09 -21.25 -36.14
C ALA A 42 -10.62 -20.83 -35.98
N ALA A 43 -9.69 -21.78 -35.95
CA ALA A 43 -8.25 -21.51 -35.90
C ALA A 43 -7.76 -20.83 -37.18
N GLU A 44 -8.28 -21.22 -38.34
CA GLU A 44 -8.00 -20.53 -39.61
C GLU A 44 -8.60 -19.12 -39.66
N GLU A 45 -9.81 -18.91 -39.12
CA GLU A 45 -10.41 -17.58 -38.99
C GLU A 45 -9.62 -16.70 -38.02
N ALA A 46 -9.14 -17.26 -36.91
CA ALA A 46 -8.27 -16.57 -35.95
C ALA A 46 -6.91 -16.24 -36.56
N ALA A 47 -6.32 -17.15 -37.35
CA ALA A 47 -5.08 -16.91 -38.08
C ALA A 47 -5.25 -15.84 -39.17
N LYS A 48 -6.37 -15.84 -39.89
CA LYS A 48 -6.73 -14.81 -40.87
C LYS A 48 -6.99 -13.46 -40.19
N ALA A 49 -7.62 -13.43 -39.02
CA ALA A 49 -7.81 -12.24 -38.21
C ALA A 49 -6.48 -11.69 -37.65
N LYS A 50 -5.56 -12.58 -37.25
CA LYS A 50 -4.22 -12.23 -36.78
C LYS A 50 -3.35 -11.68 -37.92
N ALA A 51 -3.41 -12.29 -39.10
CA ALA A 51 -2.76 -11.78 -40.31
C ALA A 51 -3.32 -10.41 -40.74
N ALA A 52 -4.65 -10.24 -40.68
CA ALA A 52 -5.29 -8.94 -40.96
C ALA A 52 -4.96 -7.86 -39.91
N PHE A 53 -4.70 -8.26 -38.66
CA PHE A 53 -4.22 -7.37 -37.61
C PHE A 53 -2.73 -7.01 -37.79
N GLU A 54 -1.90 -7.95 -38.23
CA GLU A 54 -0.49 -7.70 -38.56
C GLU A 54 -0.33 -6.85 -39.84
N GLU A 55 -1.26 -6.96 -40.80
CA GLU A 55 -1.31 -6.16 -42.03
C GLU A 55 -1.93 -4.77 -41.80
N PHE A 56 -2.59 -4.53 -40.65
CA PHE A 56 -2.97 -3.20 -40.20
C PHE A 56 -1.73 -2.42 -39.77
N ALA A 57 -1.01 -1.88 -40.76
CA ALA A 57 -0.01 -0.86 -40.52
C ALA A 57 -0.69 0.33 -39.86
N VAL A 58 -0.47 0.50 -38.54
CA VAL A 58 -0.94 1.68 -37.79
C VAL A 58 -0.52 2.92 -38.57
N PRO A 59 -1.46 3.67 -39.17
CA PRO A 59 -1.08 4.81 -39.97
C PRO A 59 -0.70 5.92 -39.00
N ARG A 60 0.61 6.14 -38.84
CA ARG A 60 1.32 7.44 -38.85
C ARG A 60 2.57 7.36 -37.96
N PRO A 61 3.71 7.94 -38.39
CA PRO A 61 4.57 8.63 -37.44
C PRO A 61 3.75 9.81 -36.88
N MET A 62 2.93 9.53 -35.86
CA MET A 62 2.19 10.55 -35.13
C MET A 62 3.21 11.26 -34.25
N GLU A 63 3.39 12.57 -34.44
CA GLU A 63 3.95 13.41 -33.38
C GLU A 63 2.89 13.51 -32.26
N LEU A 64 2.75 12.42 -31.50
CA LEU A 64 1.69 12.23 -30.50
C LEU A 64 1.60 13.39 -29.51
N GLU A 65 2.74 13.99 -29.19
CA GLU A 65 2.83 15.14 -28.32
C GLU A 65 2.17 16.41 -28.87
N SER A 66 2.39 16.73 -30.15
CA SER A 66 1.84 17.96 -30.75
C SER A 66 0.32 17.83 -30.92
N GLU A 67 -0.14 16.68 -31.35
CA GLU A 67 -1.58 16.38 -31.48
C GLU A 67 -2.31 16.37 -30.14
N ILE A 68 -1.75 15.73 -29.09
CA ILE A 68 -2.35 15.74 -27.74
C ILE A 68 -2.45 17.17 -27.21
N LYS A 69 -1.42 18.00 -27.40
CA LYS A 69 -1.45 19.41 -26.97
C LYS A 69 -2.54 20.20 -27.69
N ASP A 70 -2.69 20.01 -29.00
CA ASP A 70 -3.69 20.75 -29.79
C ASP A 70 -5.12 20.30 -29.50
N LEU A 71 -5.33 18.99 -29.30
CA LEU A 71 -6.62 18.46 -28.85
C LEU A 71 -6.96 18.94 -27.43
N ALA A 72 -5.99 18.93 -26.51
CA ALA A 72 -6.20 19.42 -25.15
C ALA A 72 -6.58 20.91 -25.14
N ARG A 73 -5.89 21.75 -25.92
CA ARG A 73 -6.24 23.17 -26.09
C ARG A 73 -7.67 23.37 -26.58
N ARG A 74 -8.14 22.53 -27.51
CA ARG A 74 -9.52 22.60 -28.02
C ARG A 74 -10.54 22.24 -26.93
N VAL A 75 -10.28 21.21 -26.14
CA VAL A 75 -11.16 20.81 -25.02
C VAL A 75 -11.15 21.86 -23.91
N TYR A 76 -10.01 22.47 -23.59
CA TYR A 76 -9.97 23.53 -22.57
C TYR A 76 -10.79 24.77 -22.97
N LYS A 77 -10.86 25.08 -24.27
CA LYS A 77 -11.67 26.20 -24.80
C LYS A 77 -13.18 25.91 -24.79
N HIS A 78 -13.60 24.72 -25.23
CA HIS A 78 -15.01 24.43 -25.53
C HIS A 78 -15.64 23.31 -24.69
N GLY A 79 -14.86 22.61 -23.88
CA GLY A 79 -15.31 21.47 -23.08
C GLY A 79 -16.08 21.86 -21.83
N THR A 80 -16.85 20.90 -21.31
CA THR A 80 -17.43 20.95 -19.96
C THR A 80 -16.36 20.71 -18.91
N ASP A 81 -16.58 21.16 -17.68
CA ASP A 81 -15.62 21.02 -16.57
C ASP A 81 -15.13 19.57 -16.40
N ARG A 82 -16.06 18.61 -16.42
CA ARG A 82 -15.74 17.17 -16.41
C ARG A 82 -14.81 16.74 -17.55
N THR A 83 -15.05 17.21 -18.78
CA THR A 83 -14.18 16.87 -19.91
C THR A 83 -12.81 17.53 -19.79
N LYS A 84 -12.72 18.76 -19.27
CA LYS A 84 -11.45 19.44 -19.02
C LYS A 84 -10.62 18.69 -18.00
N THR A 85 -11.22 18.26 -16.88
CA THR A 85 -10.56 17.45 -15.86
C THR A 85 -10.05 16.14 -16.43
N ARG A 86 -10.86 15.40 -17.19
CA ARG A 86 -10.43 14.12 -17.79
C ARG A 86 -9.30 14.34 -18.81
N THR A 87 -9.39 15.37 -19.64
CA THR A 87 -8.32 15.72 -20.58
C THR A 87 -7.02 16.06 -19.86
N LEU A 88 -7.09 16.85 -18.79
CA LEU A 88 -5.92 17.16 -17.97
C LEU A 88 -5.27 15.88 -17.42
N LEU A 89 -6.05 14.96 -16.86
CA LEU A 89 -5.53 13.69 -16.33
C LEU A 89 -4.88 12.83 -17.42
N CYS A 90 -5.44 12.80 -18.64
CA CYS A 90 -4.82 12.12 -19.77
C CYS A 90 -3.50 12.79 -20.21
N VAL A 91 -3.43 14.12 -20.21
CA VAL A 91 -2.19 14.85 -20.53
C VAL A 91 -1.11 14.58 -19.48
N VAL A 92 -1.48 14.58 -18.19
CA VAL A 92 -0.58 14.22 -17.09
C VAL A 92 -0.09 12.79 -17.24
N TYR A 93 -1.00 11.84 -17.53
CA TYR A 93 -0.64 10.44 -17.75
C TYR A 93 0.35 10.28 -18.90
N HIS A 94 0.13 10.99 -20.01
CA HIS A 94 1.05 11.00 -21.16
C HIS A 94 2.40 11.61 -20.82
N ALA A 95 2.44 12.77 -20.16
CA ALA A 95 3.69 13.39 -19.72
C ALA A 95 4.51 12.46 -18.81
N ALA A 96 3.85 11.78 -17.87
CA ALA A 96 4.48 10.79 -16.99
C ALA A 96 4.87 9.48 -17.70
N LEU A 97 4.22 9.11 -18.80
CA LEU A 97 4.66 7.98 -19.64
C LEU A 97 6.00 8.27 -20.31
N HIS A 98 6.18 9.51 -20.78
CA HIS A 98 7.39 9.98 -21.46
C HIS A 98 8.44 10.59 -20.53
N GLU A 99 8.41 10.21 -19.24
CA GLU A 99 9.41 10.59 -18.24
C GLU A 99 9.52 12.10 -17.95
N ARG A 100 8.54 12.91 -18.36
CA ARG A 100 8.48 14.35 -18.10
C ARG A 100 7.77 14.64 -16.78
N TYR A 101 8.45 14.31 -15.69
CA TYR A 101 7.89 14.44 -14.34
C TYR A 101 7.51 15.89 -13.98
N GLN A 102 8.38 16.85 -14.28
CA GLN A 102 8.16 18.26 -13.90
C GLN A 102 6.89 18.83 -14.55
N GLU A 103 6.69 18.57 -15.85
CA GLU A 103 5.48 18.99 -16.56
C GLU A 103 4.22 18.36 -15.96
N ALA A 104 4.27 17.05 -15.66
CA ALA A 104 3.14 16.32 -15.07
C ALA A 104 2.80 16.83 -13.66
N ARG A 105 3.82 17.09 -12.83
CA ARG A 105 3.68 17.62 -11.47
C ARG A 105 3.05 19.01 -11.51
N ASP A 106 3.59 19.90 -12.34
CA ASP A 106 3.14 21.29 -12.38
C ASP A 106 1.69 21.37 -12.87
N LEU A 107 1.29 20.55 -13.85
CA LEU A 107 -0.10 20.42 -14.29
C LEU A 107 -1.05 19.93 -13.19
N LEU A 108 -0.63 18.94 -12.38
CA LEU A 108 -1.42 18.46 -11.25
C LEU A 108 -1.58 19.55 -10.18
N LEU A 109 -0.50 20.25 -9.82
CA LEU A 109 -0.52 21.29 -8.80
C LEU A 109 -1.35 22.52 -9.22
N MET A 110 -1.20 22.98 -10.46
CA MET A 110 -1.97 24.12 -11.00
C MET A 110 -3.48 23.86 -11.01
N SER A 111 -3.89 22.61 -11.10
CA SER A 111 -5.29 22.23 -11.22
C SER A 111 -6.05 22.13 -9.90
N HIS A 112 -5.34 22.06 -8.76
CA HIS A 112 -5.93 21.82 -7.43
C HIS A 112 -6.93 20.64 -7.41
N LEU A 113 -6.70 19.62 -8.25
CA LEU A 113 -7.61 18.48 -8.36
C LEU A 113 -7.64 17.61 -7.11
N ALA A 114 -6.57 17.60 -6.30
CA ALA A 114 -6.50 16.84 -5.05
C ALA A 114 -7.67 17.16 -4.10
N ASP A 115 -8.09 18.43 -4.03
CA ASP A 115 -9.16 18.86 -3.10
C ASP A 115 -10.58 18.59 -3.65
N SER A 116 -10.73 18.54 -4.97
CA SER A 116 -12.03 18.46 -5.65
C SER A 116 -12.36 17.08 -6.21
N ILE A 117 -11.39 16.15 -6.32
CA ILE A 117 -11.55 14.86 -7.00
C ILE A 117 -12.66 13.99 -6.42
N HIS A 118 -12.93 14.09 -5.11
CA HIS A 118 -13.98 13.34 -4.43
C HIS A 118 -15.40 13.68 -4.91
N GLN A 119 -15.60 14.87 -5.48
CA GLN A 119 -16.90 15.33 -5.99
C GLN A 119 -17.18 14.81 -7.42
N PHE A 120 -16.15 14.36 -8.13
CA PHE A 120 -16.28 13.82 -9.49
C PHE A 120 -16.77 12.37 -9.49
N ASP A 121 -17.22 11.91 -10.66
CA ASP A 121 -17.66 10.54 -10.86
C ASP A 121 -16.52 9.52 -10.68
N ILE A 122 -16.88 8.31 -10.25
CA ILE A 122 -15.93 7.24 -9.91
C ILE A 122 -14.97 6.93 -11.07
N SER A 123 -15.42 7.01 -12.33
CA SER A 123 -14.54 6.77 -13.49
C SER A 123 -13.43 7.81 -13.64
N THR A 124 -13.70 9.07 -13.25
CA THR A 124 -12.71 10.15 -13.23
C THR A 124 -11.77 10.00 -12.04
N GLN A 125 -12.26 9.53 -10.88
CA GLN A 125 -11.42 9.17 -9.73
C GLN A 125 -10.45 8.03 -10.05
N ILE A 126 -10.90 7.00 -10.77
CA ILE A 126 -10.04 5.90 -11.25
C ILE A 126 -8.95 6.44 -12.17
N LEU A 127 -9.30 7.34 -13.11
CA LEU A 127 -8.32 7.98 -13.99
C LEU A 127 -7.30 8.81 -13.21
N TYR A 128 -7.74 9.54 -12.18
CA TYR A 128 -6.85 10.29 -11.29
C TYR A 128 -5.87 9.38 -10.56
N ASN A 129 -6.36 8.31 -9.93
CA ASN A 129 -5.49 7.33 -9.24
C ASN A 129 -4.45 6.74 -10.20
N ARG A 130 -4.86 6.40 -11.43
CA ARG A 130 -3.96 5.87 -12.46
C ARG A 130 -2.91 6.89 -12.92
N ALA A 131 -3.30 8.15 -13.09
CA ALA A 131 -2.37 9.25 -13.38
C ALA A 131 -1.39 9.48 -12.23
N LEU A 132 -1.88 9.48 -10.99
CA LEU A 132 -1.04 9.63 -9.80
C LEU A 132 0.00 8.51 -9.68
N VAL A 133 -0.42 7.25 -9.85
CA VAL A 133 0.50 6.10 -9.84
C VAL A 133 1.56 6.24 -10.93
N ARG A 134 1.17 6.64 -12.15
CA ARG A 134 2.14 6.80 -13.24
C ARG A 134 3.10 7.96 -12.96
N CYS A 135 2.63 9.07 -12.39
CA CYS A 135 3.49 10.15 -11.94
C CYS A 135 4.47 9.70 -10.84
N GLY A 136 4.04 8.85 -9.90
CA GLY A 136 4.90 8.28 -8.88
C GLY A 136 5.99 7.37 -9.45
N ILE A 137 5.66 6.53 -10.43
CA ILE A 137 6.65 5.73 -11.17
C ILE A 137 7.63 6.64 -11.93
N CYS A 138 7.12 7.67 -12.60
CA CYS A 138 7.94 8.64 -13.33
C CYS A 138 8.90 9.39 -12.39
N ALA A 139 8.46 9.79 -11.20
CA ALA A 139 9.30 10.42 -10.18
C ALA A 139 10.45 9.50 -9.76
N PHE A 140 10.15 8.20 -9.60
CA PHE A 140 11.15 7.19 -9.26
C PHE A 140 12.20 7.02 -10.37
N GLN A 141 11.78 6.98 -11.64
CA GLN A 141 12.71 6.91 -12.78
C GLN A 141 13.62 8.14 -12.88
N GLN A 142 13.12 9.33 -12.50
CA GLN A 142 13.89 10.57 -12.44
C GLN A 142 14.77 10.70 -11.18
N GLY A 143 14.77 9.69 -10.30
CA GLY A 143 15.58 9.67 -9.10
C GLY A 143 15.04 10.48 -7.91
N LEU A 144 13.76 10.87 -7.94
CA LEU A 144 13.12 11.72 -6.94
C LEU A 144 12.41 10.88 -5.87
N LEU A 145 13.17 10.33 -4.90
CA LEU A 145 12.67 9.40 -3.89
C LEU A 145 11.50 9.95 -3.06
N GLN A 146 11.65 11.16 -2.52
CA GLN A 146 10.64 11.74 -1.61
C GLN A 146 9.31 11.96 -2.34
N GLU A 147 9.37 12.51 -3.55
CA GLU A 147 8.20 12.77 -4.37
C GLU A 147 7.53 11.45 -4.81
N ALA A 148 8.31 10.45 -5.25
CA ALA A 148 7.80 9.13 -5.60
C ALA A 148 7.10 8.44 -4.41
N HIS A 149 7.71 8.48 -3.22
CA HIS A 149 7.10 7.92 -2.02
C HIS A 149 5.80 8.65 -1.67
N SER A 150 5.81 9.99 -1.65
CA SER A 150 4.63 10.79 -1.30
C SER A 150 3.44 10.53 -2.23
N ALA A 151 3.67 10.40 -3.54
CA ALA A 151 2.62 10.13 -4.52
C ALA A 151 2.04 8.71 -4.39
N LEU A 152 2.86 7.73 -4.04
CA LEU A 152 2.43 6.32 -3.97
C LEU A 152 1.92 5.91 -2.58
N MET A 153 2.27 6.64 -1.52
CA MET A 153 1.98 6.26 -0.13
C MET A 153 0.48 6.05 0.14
N GLU A 154 -0.38 6.92 -0.37
CA GLU A 154 -1.82 6.84 -0.11
C GLU A 154 -2.51 5.67 -0.85
N LEU A 155 -2.00 5.31 -2.03
CA LEU A 155 -2.59 4.27 -2.87
C LEU A 155 -2.00 2.89 -2.56
N ALA A 156 -0.67 2.78 -2.52
CA ALA A 156 0.06 1.53 -2.33
C ALA A 156 0.21 1.14 -0.85
N GLY A 157 0.06 2.09 0.09
CA GLY A 157 0.07 1.80 1.52
C GLY A 157 -1.14 1.01 2.04
N GLY A 158 -2.20 0.89 1.22
CA GLY A 158 -3.44 0.18 1.54
C GLY A 158 -3.65 -1.12 0.75
N ALA A 159 -4.42 -2.05 1.31
CA ALA A 159 -4.72 -3.36 0.68
C ALA A 159 -5.70 -3.29 -0.52
N ARG A 160 -6.11 -2.09 -0.96
CA ARG A 160 -7.13 -1.87 -1.99
C ARG A 160 -6.59 -1.33 -3.32
N LEU A 161 -5.27 -1.34 -3.53
CA LEU A 161 -4.64 -0.81 -4.75
C LEU A 161 -5.25 -1.38 -6.04
N LYS A 162 -5.52 -2.68 -6.09
CA LYS A 162 -6.14 -3.37 -7.23
C LYS A 162 -7.52 -2.80 -7.59
N GLU A 163 -8.28 -2.40 -6.58
CA GLU A 163 -9.64 -1.85 -6.74
C GLU A 163 -9.61 -0.37 -7.11
N LEU A 164 -8.73 0.39 -6.47
CA LEU A 164 -8.56 1.82 -6.72
C LEU A 164 -8.08 2.11 -8.15
N LEU A 165 -7.39 1.17 -8.78
CA LEU A 165 -6.97 1.22 -10.18
C LEU A 165 -7.95 0.54 -11.16
N ALA A 166 -9.06 0.01 -10.64
CA ALA A 166 -10.07 -0.74 -11.40
C ALA A 166 -9.51 -1.89 -12.24
N GLN A 167 -8.50 -2.59 -11.73
CA GLN A 167 -7.90 -3.76 -12.39
C GLN A 167 -8.45 -5.09 -11.90
N GLY A 168 -9.25 -5.04 -10.83
CA GLY A 168 -10.04 -6.17 -10.38
C GLY A 168 -10.69 -5.88 -9.04
N LEU A 169 -11.46 -6.85 -8.58
CA LEU A 169 -12.07 -6.82 -7.27
C LEU A 169 -11.09 -7.43 -6.27
N SER A 170 -10.88 -6.75 -5.14
CA SER A 170 -10.28 -7.36 -3.97
C SER A 170 -11.40 -8.07 -3.23
N SER A 171 -11.40 -9.41 -3.29
CA SER A 171 -12.35 -10.20 -2.52
C SER A 171 -12.01 -10.04 -1.04
N GLY A 172 -12.74 -9.18 -0.34
CA GLY A 172 -12.73 -9.16 1.11
C GLY A 172 -13.25 -10.51 1.60
N ARG A 173 -12.48 -11.20 2.45
CA ARG A 173 -12.87 -12.49 3.08
C ARG A 173 -14.16 -12.41 3.92
N PHE A 174 -14.76 -11.24 4.06
CA PHE A 174 -16.03 -11.00 4.76
C PHE A 174 -16.93 -10.20 3.83
N GLY A 175 -18.12 -10.75 3.52
CA GLY A 175 -19.04 -10.30 2.47
C GLY A 175 -19.71 -8.95 2.71
N ASP A 176 -18.94 -7.87 2.74
CA ASP A 176 -19.43 -6.49 2.87
C ASP A 176 -20.02 -5.91 1.57
N ARG A 177 -20.14 -6.71 0.49
CA ARG A 177 -20.59 -6.22 -0.83
C ARG A 177 -21.92 -6.82 -1.25
N ASN A 178 -22.84 -5.94 -1.63
CA ASN A 178 -24.05 -6.34 -2.34
C ASN A 178 -23.70 -6.83 -3.75
N ALA A 179 -24.34 -7.90 -4.21
CA ALA A 179 -24.13 -8.47 -5.55
C ALA A 179 -24.34 -7.44 -6.69
N GLU A 180 -25.21 -6.44 -6.49
CA GLU A 180 -25.41 -5.34 -7.44
C GLU A 180 -24.23 -4.37 -7.50
N GLN A 181 -23.59 -4.09 -6.36
CA GLN A 181 -22.40 -3.23 -6.31
C GLN A 181 -21.22 -3.91 -6.99
N GLU A 182 -21.03 -5.20 -6.75
CA GLU A 182 -19.99 -5.98 -7.42
C GLU A 182 -20.19 -6.00 -8.95
N LYS A 183 -21.43 -6.17 -9.42
CA LYS A 183 -21.76 -6.11 -10.85
C LYS A 183 -21.45 -4.73 -11.45
N GLN A 184 -21.69 -3.65 -10.73
CA GLN A 184 -21.35 -2.29 -11.18
C GLN A 184 -19.84 -2.05 -11.17
N GLU A 185 -19.10 -2.58 -10.19
CA GLU A 185 -17.64 -2.49 -10.13
C GLU A 185 -16.98 -3.28 -11.26
N ARG A 186 -17.46 -4.51 -11.55
CA ARG A 186 -17.01 -5.31 -12.70
C ARG A 186 -17.16 -4.57 -14.03
N ARG A 187 -18.25 -3.81 -14.20
CA ARG A 187 -18.50 -2.98 -15.40
C ARG A 187 -17.55 -1.79 -15.53
N ARG A 188 -16.92 -1.36 -14.44
CA ARG A 188 -15.97 -0.22 -14.40
C ARG A 188 -14.52 -0.66 -14.57
N LEU A 189 -14.26 -1.96 -14.64
CA LEU A 189 -12.90 -2.48 -14.78
C LEU A 189 -12.29 -2.03 -16.11
N VAL A 190 -11.02 -1.67 -16.05
CA VAL A 190 -10.25 -1.34 -17.26
C VAL A 190 -9.82 -2.62 -17.99
N PRO A 191 -9.74 -2.60 -19.33
CA PRO A 191 -9.19 -3.71 -20.11
C PRO A 191 -7.74 -4.02 -19.75
N TYR A 192 -7.31 -5.27 -19.98
CA TYR A 192 -5.98 -5.76 -19.59
C TYR A 192 -4.81 -4.96 -20.17
N HIS A 193 -4.90 -4.51 -21.43
CA HIS A 193 -3.85 -3.69 -22.05
C HIS A 193 -3.66 -2.31 -21.40
N MET A 194 -4.63 -1.87 -20.57
CA MET A 194 -4.50 -0.66 -19.76
C MET A 194 -4.04 -0.97 -18.33
N HIS A 195 -3.75 -2.21 -17.96
CA HIS A 195 -3.32 -2.53 -16.60
C HIS A 195 -1.90 -2.00 -16.36
N ILE A 196 -1.70 -1.46 -15.16
CA ILE A 196 -0.40 -1.09 -14.62
C ILE A 196 -0.03 -2.24 -13.69
N ASN A 197 1.14 -2.84 -13.86
CA ASN A 197 1.54 -3.97 -13.01
C ASN A 197 1.57 -3.55 -11.52
N LEU A 198 0.75 -4.22 -10.71
CA LEU A 198 0.60 -3.95 -9.28
C LEU A 198 1.89 -4.28 -8.51
N GLU A 199 2.62 -5.32 -8.91
CA GLU A 199 3.88 -5.71 -8.28
C GLU A 199 4.96 -4.65 -8.51
N LEU A 200 4.97 -4.02 -9.68
CA LEU A 200 5.87 -2.90 -9.97
C LEU A 200 5.55 -1.70 -9.06
N VAL A 201 4.27 -1.35 -8.93
CA VAL A 201 3.85 -0.23 -8.06
C VAL A 201 4.23 -0.50 -6.60
N GLU A 202 3.99 -1.72 -6.12
CA GLU A 202 4.35 -2.14 -4.78
C GLU A 202 5.88 -2.17 -4.57
N ALA A 203 6.65 -2.70 -5.52
CA ALA A 203 8.11 -2.70 -5.49
C ALA A 203 8.67 -1.27 -5.38
N VAL A 204 8.22 -0.36 -6.26
CA VAL A 204 8.65 1.05 -6.25
C VAL A 204 8.29 1.72 -4.93
N HIS A 205 7.07 1.53 -4.44
CA HIS A 205 6.64 2.12 -3.16
C HIS A 205 7.48 1.62 -1.98
N LEU A 206 7.69 0.30 -1.88
CA LEU A 206 8.42 -0.32 -0.78
C LEU A 206 9.91 0.02 -0.81
N VAL A 207 10.54 0.07 -2.00
CA VAL A 207 11.95 0.49 -2.13
C VAL A 207 12.12 1.95 -1.75
N CYS A 208 11.22 2.84 -2.17
CA CYS A 208 11.25 4.24 -1.74
C CYS A 208 11.06 4.35 -0.22
N ALA A 209 10.10 3.61 0.35
CA ALA A 209 9.85 3.60 1.79
C ALA A 209 11.08 3.11 2.56
N MET A 210 11.71 2.02 2.08
CA MET A 210 12.92 1.46 2.65
C MET A 210 14.05 2.49 2.65
N LEU A 211 14.40 3.08 1.50
CA LEU A 211 15.53 4.01 1.39
C LEU A 211 15.36 5.25 2.29
N LEU A 212 14.13 5.74 2.45
CA LEU A 212 13.83 6.86 3.33
C LEU A 212 13.82 6.47 4.82
N GLU A 213 13.38 5.26 5.16
CA GLU A 213 13.29 4.78 6.54
C GLU A 213 14.60 4.22 7.08
N LEU A 214 15.50 3.70 6.24
CA LEU A 214 16.74 3.04 6.66
C LEU A 214 17.59 3.89 7.63
N PRO A 215 17.86 5.19 7.36
CA PRO A 215 18.53 6.06 8.33
C PRO A 215 17.78 6.17 9.65
N ASN A 216 16.45 6.33 9.60
CA ASN A 216 15.61 6.50 10.79
C ASN A 216 15.52 5.22 11.61
N LEU A 217 15.55 4.05 10.97
CA LEU A 217 15.51 2.74 11.63
C LEU A 217 16.84 2.38 12.31
N ALA A 218 17.95 2.86 11.75
CA ALA A 218 19.29 2.65 12.26
C ALA A 218 19.56 3.38 13.59
N HIS A 219 18.79 4.44 13.90
CA HIS A 219 18.83 5.06 15.23
C HIS A 219 18.57 4.01 16.32
N ASN A 220 19.26 4.18 17.45
CA ASN A 220 19.09 3.32 18.62
C ASN A 220 17.60 3.17 18.97
N ALA A 221 17.18 1.97 19.36
CA ALA A 221 15.77 1.69 19.71
C ALA A 221 15.18 2.63 20.78
N PHE A 222 16.08 3.22 21.54
CA PHE A 222 15.82 4.14 22.62
C PHE A 222 15.70 5.59 22.12
N ASP A 223 16.41 5.99 21.06
CA ASP A 223 16.42 7.37 20.55
C ASP A 223 15.00 7.86 20.20
N PRO A 224 14.55 9.02 20.74
CA PRO A 224 13.27 9.64 20.39
C PRO A 224 13.12 9.85 18.88
N LEU A 225 14.21 10.16 18.17
CA LEU A 225 14.23 10.36 16.72
C LEU A 225 13.75 9.13 15.95
N ARG A 226 14.03 7.92 16.46
CA ARG A 226 13.56 6.66 15.86
C ARG A 226 12.03 6.60 15.82
N ARG A 227 11.35 7.15 16.84
CA ARG A 227 9.89 7.10 16.97
C ARG A 227 9.20 8.28 16.28
N THR A 228 9.75 9.49 16.43
CA THR A 228 9.13 10.72 15.91
C THR A 228 9.29 10.86 14.40
N SER A 229 10.42 10.40 13.83
CA SER A 229 10.74 10.51 12.40
C SER A 229 10.19 9.34 11.56
N THR A 230 9.03 8.77 11.94
CA THR A 230 8.39 7.70 11.16
C THR A 230 7.77 8.27 9.88
N ILE A 231 8.27 7.81 8.73
CA ILE A 231 7.79 8.22 7.39
C ILE A 231 6.66 7.28 6.95
N SER A 232 6.90 5.97 6.95
CA SER A 232 5.96 4.94 6.51
C SER A 232 5.64 3.93 7.61
N ARG A 233 4.47 4.09 8.23
CA ARG A 233 3.96 3.14 9.23
C ARG A 233 3.57 1.78 8.63
N SER A 234 3.20 1.72 7.34
CA SER A 234 2.91 0.45 6.66
C SER A 234 4.18 -0.37 6.49
N PHE A 235 5.26 0.25 6.02
CA PHE A 235 6.56 -0.39 5.85
C PHE A 235 7.10 -0.95 7.17
N ARG A 236 7.14 -0.14 8.24
CA ARG A 236 7.62 -0.61 9.56
C ARG A 236 6.83 -1.79 10.10
N ARG A 237 5.51 -1.82 9.91
CA ARG A 237 4.68 -2.96 10.32
C ARG A 237 5.01 -4.23 9.54
N LEU A 238 5.32 -4.12 8.25
CA LEU A 238 5.75 -5.26 7.45
C LEU A 238 7.13 -5.75 7.91
N LEU A 239 8.07 -4.84 8.19
CA LEU A 239 9.39 -5.18 8.72
C LEU A 239 9.30 -5.85 10.10
N ASP A 240 8.50 -5.31 11.02
CA ASP A 240 8.25 -5.91 12.33
C ASP A 240 7.64 -7.31 12.21
N HIS A 241 6.75 -7.53 11.23
CA HIS A 241 6.18 -8.85 10.98
C HIS A 241 7.24 -9.82 10.47
N PHE A 242 8.07 -9.38 9.52
CA PHE A 242 9.17 -10.15 8.96
C PHE A 242 10.24 -10.51 10.01
N GLU A 243 10.58 -9.59 10.91
CA GLU A 243 11.53 -9.86 12.02
C GLU A 243 10.98 -10.83 13.07
N ARG A 244 9.65 -10.88 13.25
CA ARG A 244 9.00 -11.81 14.18
C ARG A 244 8.82 -13.20 13.61
N GLN A 245 8.95 -13.38 12.30
CA GLN A 245 8.89 -14.69 11.69
C GLN A 245 10.10 -15.50 12.14
N VAL A 246 9.85 -16.72 12.63
CA VAL A 246 10.89 -17.63 13.16
C VAL A 246 11.76 -18.18 12.03
N PHE A 247 11.19 -18.30 10.83
CA PHE A 247 11.86 -18.82 9.65
C PHE A 247 11.76 -17.81 8.52
N ASN A 248 12.90 -17.23 8.15
CA ASN A 248 13.03 -16.37 6.99
C ASN A 248 13.71 -17.19 5.89
N GLY A 249 12.91 -17.72 4.97
CA GLY A 249 13.39 -18.43 3.78
C GLY A 249 14.06 -17.49 2.77
N PRO A 250 14.60 -18.02 1.66
CA PRO A 250 15.00 -17.18 0.54
C PRO A 250 13.81 -16.35 0.04
N PRO A 251 14.02 -15.11 -0.41
CA PRO A 251 12.93 -14.23 -0.82
C PRO A 251 12.27 -14.74 -2.11
N GLU A 252 10.95 -14.87 -2.09
CA GLU A 252 10.15 -15.27 -3.25
C GLU A 252 9.21 -14.15 -3.70
N GLN A 253 8.57 -13.46 -2.74
CA GLN A 253 7.67 -12.35 -3.04
C GLN A 253 8.41 -11.01 -3.04
N THR A 254 7.93 -10.05 -3.83
CA THR A 254 8.42 -8.66 -3.89
C THR A 254 8.65 -8.05 -2.50
N ARG A 255 7.75 -8.32 -1.54
CA ARG A 255 7.87 -7.86 -0.15
C ARG A 255 9.10 -8.44 0.53
N ASP A 256 9.31 -9.74 0.42
CA ASP A 256 10.41 -10.45 1.08
C ASP A 256 11.77 -9.98 0.56
N TYR A 257 11.90 -9.73 -0.74
CA TYR A 257 13.11 -9.13 -1.33
C TYR A 257 13.44 -7.77 -0.70
N VAL A 258 12.45 -6.91 -0.49
CA VAL A 258 12.68 -5.60 0.12
C VAL A 258 12.98 -5.72 1.61
N MET A 259 12.28 -6.60 2.35
CA MET A 259 12.51 -6.78 3.79
C MET A 259 13.88 -7.41 4.09
N THR A 260 14.27 -8.43 3.33
CA THR A 260 15.62 -9.04 3.43
C THR A 260 16.70 -8.02 3.07
N ALA A 261 16.53 -7.24 2.01
CA ALA A 261 17.46 -6.17 1.65
C ALA A 261 17.57 -5.11 2.76
N SER A 262 16.45 -4.74 3.40
CA SER A 262 16.44 -3.77 4.51
C SER A 262 17.31 -4.23 5.68
N GLN A 263 17.19 -5.50 6.08
CA GLN A 263 18.02 -6.07 7.15
C GLN A 263 19.51 -6.10 6.77
N MET A 264 19.84 -6.45 5.53
CA MET A 264 21.23 -6.45 5.06
C MET A 264 21.84 -5.04 5.08
N VAL A 265 21.08 -4.01 4.71
CA VAL A 265 21.55 -2.62 4.79
C VAL A 265 21.74 -2.15 6.23
N LEU A 266 20.84 -2.52 7.15
CA LEU A 266 20.99 -2.20 8.57
C LEU A 266 22.24 -2.86 9.18
N ASN A 267 22.64 -4.04 8.69
CA ASN A 267 23.90 -4.69 9.05
C ASN A 267 25.14 -4.07 8.38
N GLY A 268 24.95 -3.10 7.48
CA GLY A 268 26.02 -2.41 6.75
C GLY A 268 26.51 -3.14 5.49
N GLU A 269 25.79 -4.15 5.00
CA GLU A 269 26.13 -4.94 3.80
C GLU A 269 25.32 -4.49 2.57
N TRP A 270 25.66 -3.33 2.00
CA TRP A 270 24.92 -2.75 0.88
C TRP A 270 25.01 -3.56 -0.43
N GLN A 271 26.12 -4.29 -0.66
CA GLN A 271 26.33 -5.07 -1.88
C GLN A 271 25.34 -6.23 -1.99
N LYS A 272 25.18 -7.01 -0.91
CA LYS A 272 24.21 -8.11 -0.87
C LYS A 272 22.78 -7.59 -1.01
N ALA A 273 22.46 -6.44 -0.39
CA ALA A 273 21.16 -5.80 -0.56
C ALA A 273 20.90 -5.41 -2.02
N TYR A 274 21.91 -4.88 -2.73
CA TYR A 274 21.79 -4.56 -4.16
C TYR A 274 21.58 -5.81 -5.01
N GLU A 275 22.28 -6.91 -4.74
CA GLU A 275 22.08 -8.19 -5.44
C GLU A 275 20.67 -8.75 -5.23
N VAL A 276 20.16 -8.70 -4.01
CA VAL A 276 18.81 -9.16 -3.67
C VAL A 276 17.76 -8.30 -4.37
N LEU A 277 17.87 -6.97 -4.30
CA LEU A 277 16.93 -6.08 -5.01
C LEU A 277 17.06 -6.21 -6.53
N GLY A 278 18.26 -6.46 -7.05
CA GLY A 278 18.50 -6.61 -8.49
C GLY A 278 17.79 -7.82 -9.11
N LYS A 279 17.52 -8.87 -8.32
CA LYS A 279 16.79 -10.08 -8.73
C LYS A 279 15.29 -9.88 -8.90
N LEU A 280 14.73 -8.74 -8.48
CA LEU A 280 13.32 -8.46 -8.62
C LEU A 280 12.93 -8.38 -10.11
N PRO A 281 11.94 -9.18 -10.57
CA PRO A 281 11.50 -9.16 -11.97
C PRO A 281 10.77 -7.85 -12.34
N ALA A 282 10.26 -7.12 -11.34
CA ALA A 282 9.56 -5.86 -11.53
C ALA A 282 10.36 -4.82 -12.31
N TRP A 283 11.70 -4.82 -12.22
CA TRP A 283 12.53 -3.80 -12.86
C TRP A 283 12.53 -3.89 -14.39
N GLU A 284 12.28 -5.06 -14.96
CA GLU A 284 12.26 -5.27 -16.42
C GLU A 284 11.04 -4.61 -17.08
N LEU A 285 10.04 -4.23 -16.29
CA LEU A 285 8.82 -3.57 -16.74
C LEU A 285 8.98 -2.05 -16.88
N LEU A 286 10.09 -1.49 -16.40
CA LEU A 286 10.41 -0.07 -16.57
C LEU A 286 11.01 0.17 -17.96
N PRO A 287 10.65 1.28 -18.64
CA PRO A 287 11.26 1.68 -19.91
C PRO A 287 12.79 1.74 -19.87
N ASP A 288 13.35 2.22 -18.76
CA ASP A 288 14.79 2.28 -18.50
C ASP A 288 15.14 1.52 -17.21
N ALA A 289 15.22 0.20 -17.32
CA ALA A 289 15.64 -0.69 -16.24
C ALA A 289 17.09 -0.42 -15.74
N PRO A 290 18.12 -0.21 -16.59
CA PRO A 290 19.47 -0.01 -16.10
C PRO A 290 19.65 1.31 -15.32
N ALA A 291 19.04 2.41 -15.76
CA ALA A 291 19.13 3.68 -15.02
C ALA A 291 18.48 3.58 -13.63
N ALA A 292 17.32 2.91 -13.53
CA ALA A 292 16.66 2.67 -12.25
C ALA A 292 17.54 1.84 -11.30
N ARG A 293 18.22 0.81 -11.81
CA ARG A 293 19.16 0.00 -11.02
C ARG A 293 20.37 0.80 -10.54
N GLU A 294 20.95 1.63 -11.42
CA GLU A 294 22.06 2.51 -11.04
C GLU A 294 21.65 3.53 -9.98
N PHE A 295 20.44 4.08 -10.10
CA PHE A 295 19.87 4.97 -9.11
C PHE A 295 19.71 4.30 -7.73
N ILE A 296 19.08 3.11 -7.69
CA ILE A 296 18.96 2.33 -6.44
C ILE A 296 20.34 2.03 -5.86
N ARG A 297 21.33 1.71 -6.69
CA ARG A 297 22.71 1.45 -6.24
C ARG A 297 23.31 2.68 -5.55
N LYS A 298 23.21 3.87 -6.15
CA LYS A 298 23.73 5.12 -5.59
C LYS A 298 23.05 5.45 -4.24
N GLU A 299 21.73 5.28 -4.16
CA GLU A 299 20.97 5.53 -2.94
C GLU A 299 21.21 4.48 -1.83
N LEU A 300 21.44 3.22 -2.18
CA LEU A 300 21.86 2.19 -1.23
C LEU A 300 23.25 2.46 -0.65
N MET A 301 24.18 2.96 -1.47
CA MET A 301 25.51 3.34 -1.01
C MET A 301 25.43 4.52 -0.03
N SER A 302 24.75 5.61 -0.41
CA SER A 302 24.63 6.80 0.43
C SER A 302 23.78 6.56 1.68
N GLY A 303 22.63 5.90 1.53
CA GLY A 303 21.71 5.54 2.60
C GLY A 303 22.28 4.48 3.54
N GLY A 304 22.97 3.48 2.99
CA GLY A 304 23.67 2.45 3.77
C GLY A 304 24.84 3.01 4.57
N MET A 305 25.62 3.94 4.01
CA MET A 305 26.68 4.65 4.74
C MET A 305 26.10 5.47 5.89
N ARG A 306 25.02 6.22 5.64
CA ARG A 306 24.31 6.99 6.66
C ARG A 306 23.77 6.09 7.78
N ALA A 307 23.09 5.00 7.43
CA ALA A 307 22.57 4.03 8.39
C ALA A 307 23.70 3.36 9.22
N PHE A 308 24.79 2.97 8.58
CA PHE A 308 25.96 2.39 9.25
C PHE A 308 26.60 3.35 10.26
N LEU A 309 26.76 4.63 9.88
CA LEU A 309 27.28 5.63 10.80
C LEU A 309 26.34 5.83 11.98
N ILE A 310 25.03 5.98 11.76
CA ILE A 310 24.05 6.15 12.85
C ILE A 310 24.04 4.95 13.81
N SER A 311 24.16 3.72 13.29
CA SER A 311 24.13 2.53 14.14
C SER A 311 25.43 2.30 14.91
N SER A 312 26.57 2.68 14.32
CA SER A 312 27.89 2.25 14.81
C SER A 312 28.79 3.38 15.31
N TYR A 313 28.42 4.66 15.16
CA TYR A 313 29.29 5.78 15.56
C TYR A 313 29.67 5.76 17.04
N ALA A 314 28.77 5.30 17.92
CA ALA A 314 29.01 5.13 19.36
C ALA A 314 30.24 4.26 19.68
N HIS A 315 30.59 3.34 18.78
CA HIS A 315 31.69 2.39 18.94
C HIS A 315 33.04 2.94 18.44
N PHE A 316 33.02 4.03 17.67
CA PHE A 316 34.21 4.62 17.08
C PHE A 316 34.66 5.87 17.84
N GLU A 317 35.97 6.07 17.94
CA GLU A 317 36.56 7.31 18.48
C GLU A 317 36.89 8.28 17.35
N ALA A 318 37.49 7.77 16.27
CA ALA A 318 37.71 8.50 15.04
C ALA A 318 37.43 7.59 13.84
N VAL A 319 36.85 8.16 12.78
CA VAL A 319 36.57 7.45 11.51
C VAL A 319 37.26 8.21 10.39
N SER A 320 38.14 7.56 9.63
CA SER A 320 38.78 8.20 8.48
C SER A 320 37.84 8.23 7.27
N LEU A 321 37.86 9.35 6.55
CA LEU A 321 37.04 9.53 5.34
C LEU A 321 37.44 8.54 4.23
N THR A 322 38.74 8.26 4.09
CA THR A 322 39.29 7.35 3.07
C THR A 322 38.76 5.93 3.25
N MET A 323 38.83 5.37 4.46
CA MET A 323 38.32 4.03 4.75
C MET A 323 36.81 3.94 4.57
N LEU A 324 36.08 5.02 4.89
CA LEU A 324 34.63 5.08 4.67
C LEU A 324 34.29 5.09 3.17
N ALA A 325 35.01 5.89 2.39
CA ALA A 325 34.86 5.98 0.94
C ALA A 325 35.17 4.64 0.25
N GLU A 326 36.26 3.96 0.64
CA GLU A 326 36.63 2.63 0.14
C GLU A 326 35.57 1.57 0.47
N ARG A 327 35.09 1.55 1.73
CA ARG A 327 34.10 0.56 2.19
C ARG A 327 32.77 0.66 1.45
N PHE A 328 32.29 1.88 1.20
CA PHE A 328 31.01 2.10 0.51
C PHE A 328 31.17 2.32 -1.01
N GLN A 329 32.39 2.31 -1.54
CA GLN A 329 32.72 2.59 -2.95
C GLN A 329 32.16 3.93 -3.44
N VAL A 330 32.21 4.94 -2.56
CA VAL A 330 31.74 6.31 -2.83
C VAL A 330 32.96 7.22 -2.98
N THR A 331 32.85 8.28 -3.78
CA THR A 331 33.92 9.28 -3.86
C THR A 331 34.08 10.01 -2.53
N GLU A 332 35.31 10.38 -2.16
CA GLU A 332 35.58 11.09 -0.91
C GLU A 332 34.76 12.39 -0.78
N ALA A 333 34.59 13.12 -1.88
CA ALA A 333 33.78 14.33 -1.92
C ALA A 333 32.29 14.07 -1.61
N ALA A 334 31.72 12.99 -2.15
CA ALA A 334 30.34 12.62 -1.87
C ALA A 334 30.17 12.09 -0.44
N ALA A 335 31.13 11.29 0.05
CA ALA A 335 31.13 10.82 1.44
C ALA A 335 31.22 12.00 2.43
N HIS A 336 32.11 12.96 2.18
CA HIS A 336 32.21 14.18 2.96
C HIS A 336 30.90 14.97 2.93
N ALA A 337 30.29 15.18 1.76
CA ALA A 337 29.01 15.91 1.63
C ALA A 337 27.85 15.23 2.37
N VAL A 338 27.77 13.90 2.35
CA VAL A 338 26.74 13.16 3.11
C VAL A 338 26.96 13.32 4.61
N VAL A 339 28.18 13.10 5.11
CA VAL A 339 28.49 13.22 6.54
C VAL A 339 28.32 14.67 7.03
N SER A 340 28.75 15.67 6.26
CA SER A 340 28.51 17.08 6.61
C SER A 340 27.02 17.42 6.70
N ARG A 341 26.18 16.86 5.82
CA ARG A 341 24.72 17.03 5.94
C ARG A 341 24.16 16.36 7.21
N MET A 342 24.67 15.19 7.57
CA MET A 342 24.27 14.50 8.82
C MET A 342 24.67 15.29 10.08
N LEU A 343 25.86 15.91 10.07
CA LEU A 343 26.32 16.77 11.17
C LEU A 343 25.44 18.01 11.31
N LEU A 344 25.07 18.65 10.20
CA LEU A 344 24.18 19.81 10.20
C LEU A 344 22.75 19.46 10.64
N ALA A 345 22.27 18.27 10.27
CA ALA A 345 20.98 17.75 10.71
C ALA A 345 20.95 17.37 12.21
N GLY A 346 22.11 17.30 12.86
CA GLY A 346 22.24 16.88 14.26
C GLY A 346 22.06 15.38 14.48
N GLU A 347 22.23 14.56 13.43
CA GLU A 347 22.08 13.11 13.49
C GLU A 347 23.31 12.40 14.07
N LEU A 348 24.47 13.05 13.98
CA LEU A 348 25.75 12.56 14.47
C LEU A 348 26.36 13.57 15.45
N HIS A 349 26.72 13.10 16.64
CA HIS A 349 27.49 13.87 17.61
C HIS A 349 29.00 13.73 17.31
N ALA A 350 29.46 14.38 16.25
CA ALA A 350 30.86 14.33 15.84
C ALA A 350 31.32 15.66 15.24
N CYS A 351 32.63 15.85 15.10
CA CYS A 351 33.22 17.01 14.45
C CYS A 351 34.27 16.59 13.43
N TRP A 352 34.38 17.37 12.35
CA TRP A 352 35.41 17.16 11.33
C TRP A 352 36.77 17.67 11.80
N ASP A 353 37.80 16.84 11.68
CA ASP A 353 39.19 17.24 11.77
C ASP A 353 39.79 17.40 10.37
N GLN A 354 39.92 18.65 9.94
CA GLN A 354 40.28 19.00 8.56
C GLN A 354 41.72 18.61 8.15
N PRO A 355 42.75 18.69 9.02
CA PRO A 355 44.10 18.26 8.68
C PRO A 355 44.25 16.75 8.47
N SER A 356 43.55 15.93 9.26
CA SER A 356 43.65 14.46 9.20
C SER A 356 42.58 13.80 8.32
N ALA A 357 41.61 14.57 7.84
CA ALA A 357 40.42 14.05 7.13
C ALA A 357 39.71 12.93 7.92
N THR A 358 39.66 13.08 9.25
CA THR A 358 38.97 12.15 10.14
C THR A 358 37.78 12.82 10.82
N LEU A 359 36.76 12.01 11.09
CA LEU A 359 35.60 12.39 11.87
C LEU A 359 35.86 11.99 13.33
N ALA A 360 36.03 12.97 14.21
CA ALA A 360 36.20 12.74 15.64
C ALA A 360 34.83 12.69 16.32
N VAL A 361 34.52 11.55 16.95
CA VAL A 361 33.22 11.33 17.60
C VAL A 361 33.23 11.93 19.01
N GLN A 362 32.22 12.74 19.31
CA GLN A 362 32.01 13.27 20.65
C GLN A 362 31.15 12.28 21.43
N ARG A 363 31.68 11.72 22.53
CA ARG A 363 30.97 10.74 23.38
C ARG A 363 29.90 11.39 24.27
N THR A 364 28.98 12.13 23.67
CA THR A 364 27.89 12.82 24.36
C THR A 364 26.61 11.98 24.43
N GLU A 365 26.64 10.73 23.95
CA GLU A 365 25.48 9.85 24.03
C GLU A 365 25.10 9.54 25.48
N PRO A 366 23.81 9.69 25.85
CA PRO A 366 23.36 9.31 27.16
C PRO A 366 23.47 7.78 27.31
N SER A 367 24.05 7.34 28.42
CA SER A 367 23.99 5.94 28.84
C SER A 367 22.53 5.47 28.91
N LYS A 368 22.31 4.16 28.78
CA LYS A 368 20.96 3.56 28.87
C LYS A 368 20.19 4.01 30.12
N LEU A 369 20.87 4.18 31.26
CA LEU A 369 20.25 4.65 32.50
C LEU A 369 19.87 6.14 32.43
N GLN A 370 20.77 7.00 31.94
CA GLN A 370 20.47 8.42 31.72
C GLN A 370 19.31 8.58 30.75
N PHE A 371 19.28 7.76 29.70
CA PHE A 371 18.21 7.74 28.72
C PHE A 371 16.85 7.34 29.34
N LEU A 372 16.81 6.26 30.12
CA LEU A 372 15.59 5.86 30.84
C LEU A 372 15.12 6.91 31.83
N ALA A 373 16.05 7.62 32.48
CA ALA A 373 15.74 8.74 33.37
C ALA A 373 15.11 9.93 32.62
N LEU A 374 15.64 10.28 31.43
CA LEU A 374 15.04 11.30 30.55
C LEU A 374 13.63 10.90 30.11
N GLN A 375 13.43 9.65 29.65
CA GLN A 375 12.09 9.16 29.31
C GLN A 375 11.13 9.17 30.49
N PHE A 376 11.62 8.84 31.69
CA PHE A 376 10.80 8.90 32.90
C PHE A 376 10.41 10.34 33.23
N ALA A 377 11.33 11.29 33.09
CA ALA A 377 11.07 12.71 33.30
C ALA A 377 10.00 13.25 32.32
N GLU A 378 10.09 12.92 31.03
CA GLU A 378 9.08 13.26 30.03
C GLU A 378 7.72 12.63 30.36
N LYS A 379 7.70 11.36 30.73
CA LYS A 379 6.45 10.68 31.14
C LYS A 379 5.86 11.28 32.39
N ALA A 380 6.68 11.67 33.37
CA ALA A 380 6.23 12.33 34.59
C ALA A 380 5.65 13.71 34.29
N ALA A 381 6.29 14.49 33.40
CA ALA A 381 5.75 15.77 32.92
C ALA A 381 4.39 15.59 32.23
N ASN A 382 4.29 14.63 31.30
CA ASN A 382 3.01 14.29 30.66
C ASN A 382 1.96 13.85 31.71
N PHE A 383 2.38 13.14 32.75
CA PHE A 383 1.48 12.72 33.83
C PHE A 383 0.95 13.93 34.62
N VAL A 384 1.81 14.91 34.91
CA VAL A 384 1.41 16.17 35.55
C VAL A 384 0.42 16.93 34.66
N GLU A 385 0.69 17.10 33.37
CA GLU A 385 -0.24 17.74 32.43
C GLU A 385 -1.60 17.02 32.36
N THR A 386 -1.60 15.69 32.33
CA THR A 386 -2.86 14.93 32.36
C THR A 386 -3.60 15.09 33.68
N ASN A 387 -2.89 15.18 34.80
CA ASN A 387 -3.48 15.43 36.11
C ASN A 387 -4.07 16.82 36.20
N GLU A 388 -3.39 17.85 35.69
CA GLU A 388 -3.89 19.23 35.60
C GLU A 388 -5.16 19.28 34.74
N ARG A 389 -5.14 18.64 33.56
CA ARG A 389 -6.31 18.58 32.68
C ARG A 389 -7.50 17.87 33.34
N VAL A 390 -7.27 16.78 34.06
CA VAL A 390 -8.32 16.07 34.80
C VAL A 390 -8.83 16.93 35.96
N LEU A 391 -7.92 17.60 36.68
CA LEU A 391 -8.29 18.55 37.73
C LEU A 391 -9.18 19.64 37.15
N ASP A 392 -8.80 20.31 36.07
CA ASP A 392 -9.60 21.35 35.41
C ASP A 392 -11.01 20.86 35.01
N THR A 393 -11.12 19.63 34.51
CA THR A 393 -12.43 19.04 34.19
C THR A 393 -13.27 18.75 35.43
N ARG A 394 -12.63 18.50 36.58
CA ARG A 394 -13.29 18.12 37.84
C ARG A 394 -13.59 19.31 38.74
N THR A 395 -12.70 20.30 38.82
CA THR A 395 -12.93 21.56 39.53
C THR A 395 -13.86 22.47 38.75
N GLY A 396 -14.01 22.24 37.44
CA GLY A 396 -14.84 23.04 36.58
C GLY A 396 -14.23 24.42 36.44
N SER A 397 -13.90 24.80 35.21
CA SER A 397 -13.83 26.21 34.85
C SER A 397 -15.23 26.84 34.97
N TYR A 398 -15.67 27.02 36.21
CA TYR A 398 -16.71 27.90 36.69
C TYR A 398 -16.03 28.84 37.69
N GLY A 399 -15.40 29.91 37.18
CA GLY A 399 -15.36 31.16 37.96
C GLY A 399 -14.02 31.84 38.25
N TYR A 400 -12.89 31.51 37.64
CA TYR A 400 -11.66 32.31 37.80
C TYR A 400 -11.17 32.93 36.49
N GLY A 401 -12.06 33.63 35.80
CA GLY A 401 -11.74 34.29 34.53
C GLY A 401 -12.67 35.42 34.11
N LYS A 402 -13.30 36.15 35.04
CA LYS A 402 -13.80 37.52 34.82
C LYS A 402 -14.40 38.12 36.10
N SER A 403 -13.55 38.52 37.03
CA SER A 403 -13.95 39.48 38.07
C SER A 403 -12.78 40.36 38.46
N ASP A 404 -12.27 41.16 37.52
CA ASP A 404 -11.99 42.56 37.82
C ASP A 404 -11.78 43.38 36.53
N SER A 405 -12.75 44.23 36.21
CA SER A 405 -12.54 45.50 35.52
C SER A 405 -13.88 46.24 35.57
N GLY A 406 -14.22 46.72 36.76
CA GLY A 406 -15.23 47.74 36.92
C GLY A 406 -14.76 49.04 36.26
N TYR A 407 -15.26 49.33 35.07
CA TYR A 407 -15.38 50.69 34.54
C TYR A 407 -16.66 50.77 33.71
N ASP A 408 -17.72 51.22 34.38
CA ASP A 408 -18.60 52.31 33.94
C ASP A 408 -18.64 52.63 32.43
N ARG A 409 -19.74 52.27 31.77
CA ARG A 409 -20.42 53.16 30.80
C ARG A 409 -21.83 52.65 30.55
N GLY A 410 -22.79 53.48 30.92
CA GLY A 410 -24.20 53.13 30.98
C GLY A 410 -24.95 53.11 29.65
N HIS A 411 -26.26 52.94 29.82
CA HIS A 411 -27.36 53.21 28.89
C HIS A 411 -27.47 52.33 27.64
N ARG A 412 -28.36 51.32 27.70
CA ARG A 412 -29.68 51.40 27.01
C ARG A 412 -30.60 50.22 27.35
N ASP A 413 -31.70 50.59 28.03
CA ASP A 413 -33.09 50.20 27.82
C ASP A 413 -33.53 48.77 27.46
N GLY A 414 -34.54 48.31 28.23
CA GLY A 414 -35.54 47.29 27.89
C GLY A 414 -35.34 45.98 28.65
N GLY A 415 -35.95 45.77 29.83
CA GLY A 415 -37.36 45.36 29.96
C GLY A 415 -37.58 44.01 29.27
N TYR A 416 -37.86 42.88 29.92
CA TYR A 416 -39.03 42.61 30.76
C TYR A 416 -38.78 41.54 31.83
N HIS A 417 -39.40 41.80 32.98
CA HIS A 417 -39.63 40.98 34.17
C HIS A 417 -40.24 39.59 33.90
N ARG A 418 -39.74 38.56 34.62
CA ARG A 418 -40.51 37.72 35.57
C ARG A 418 -39.53 36.93 36.46
N GLU A 419 -39.18 37.49 37.61
CA GLU A 419 -39.67 37.09 38.95
C GLU A 419 -39.26 35.67 39.37
N ARG A 420 -38.21 35.55 40.18
CA ARG A 420 -38.18 35.57 41.67
C ARG A 420 -38.72 34.26 42.28
N ARG A 421 -37.86 33.37 42.80
CA ARG A 421 -37.28 33.32 44.18
C ARG A 421 -37.75 31.99 44.86
N PRO A 422 -37.25 31.57 46.04
CA PRO A 422 -35.97 30.90 46.23
C PRO A 422 -36.07 29.64 47.15
N TRP A 423 -34.97 28.92 47.30
CA TRP A 423 -34.53 28.13 48.47
C TRP A 423 -35.54 27.80 49.60
N VAL A 424 -35.84 26.50 49.82
CA VAL A 424 -36.21 25.96 51.14
C VAL A 424 -35.58 24.58 51.35
N GLU A 425 -34.98 24.46 52.52
CA GLU A 425 -34.30 23.35 53.16
C GLU A 425 -35.28 22.29 53.71
N LYS A 426 -34.85 21.02 53.67
CA LYS A 426 -35.14 19.94 54.64
C LYS A 426 -36.55 19.34 54.74
N GLY A 427 -36.61 18.00 54.78
CA GLY A 427 -37.70 17.28 55.44
C GLY A 427 -38.02 15.91 54.84
N ASP A 428 -37.50 14.86 55.47
CA ASP A 428 -37.72 13.45 55.17
C ASP A 428 -39.20 12.99 55.22
N ARG A 429 -39.52 12.05 54.31
CA ARG A 429 -40.20 10.73 54.51
C ARG A 429 -41.39 10.46 53.59
N TYR A 430 -41.24 9.34 52.88
CA TYR A 430 -42.24 8.34 52.52
C TYR A 430 -43.57 8.83 51.90
N SER A 431 -43.67 8.72 50.57
CA SER A 431 -44.67 7.91 49.86
C SER A 431 -44.88 8.45 48.44
N GLY A 432 -44.80 7.58 47.44
CA GLY A 432 -45.52 7.75 46.18
C GLY A 432 -44.70 8.12 44.94
N GLY A 433 -44.42 7.10 44.12
CA GLY A 433 -44.62 7.19 42.66
C GLY A 433 -43.43 7.56 41.79
N GLY A 434 -43.12 6.69 40.82
CA GLY A 434 -42.50 7.15 39.56
C GLY A 434 -41.22 6.45 39.10
N GLY A 435 -40.99 5.19 39.46
CA GLY A 435 -39.95 4.36 38.85
C GLY A 435 -40.45 3.56 37.66
N ARG A 436 -39.82 3.79 36.50
CA ARG A 436 -39.45 2.80 35.47
C ARG A 436 -40.50 2.06 34.61
N HIS A 437 -40.21 2.15 33.31
CA HIS A 437 -40.30 1.13 32.26
C HIS A 437 -41.62 0.90 31.49
N HIS A 438 -41.38 0.78 30.17
CA HIS A 438 -42.16 0.19 29.09
C HIS A 438 -43.23 1.04 28.38
N ARG A 439 -43.00 1.22 27.07
CA ARG A 439 -43.81 0.46 26.11
C ARG A 439 -43.09 0.18 24.79
N TYR A 440 -42.87 -1.10 24.54
CA TYR A 440 -43.01 -1.69 23.21
C TYR A 440 -44.44 -1.47 22.73
N GLY A 441 -44.63 -1.17 21.46
CA GLY A 441 -45.92 -1.16 20.79
C GLY A 441 -45.85 -1.98 19.52
N GLY A 442 -46.06 -3.29 19.64
CA GLY A 442 -46.51 -4.15 18.55
C GLY A 442 -47.93 -4.63 18.84
N GLY A 443 -48.75 -4.78 17.80
CA GLY A 443 -49.97 -5.59 17.89
C GLY A 443 -51.06 -5.35 16.85
N LYS A 444 -51.12 -6.22 15.83
CA LYS A 444 -52.29 -7.00 15.33
C LYS A 444 -51.98 -7.55 13.92
N GLY A 445 -52.25 -8.81 13.56
CA GLY A 445 -52.93 -9.90 14.27
C GLY A 445 -53.08 -11.15 13.38
N GLY A 446 -53.66 -12.21 13.97
CA GLY A 446 -54.15 -13.46 13.34
C GLY A 446 -53.10 -14.58 13.34
N GLY A 447 -53.30 -15.79 13.87
CA GLY A 447 -54.49 -16.50 14.32
C GLY A 447 -54.63 -17.84 13.57
N ARG A 448 -54.64 -18.96 14.32
CA ARG A 448 -54.81 -20.40 13.93
C ARG A 448 -53.51 -21.10 13.46
N GLY A 449 -53.15 -22.30 13.91
CA GLY A 449 -53.75 -23.27 14.83
C GLY A 449 -53.07 -24.64 14.70
N GLY A 450 -53.11 -25.46 15.77
CA GLY A 450 -52.84 -26.92 15.78
C GLY A 450 -51.36 -27.34 15.69
N GLY A 451 -50.80 -28.27 16.48
CA GLY A 451 -51.37 -29.30 17.34
C GLY A 451 -50.99 -30.69 16.81
N GLY A 452 -50.16 -31.43 17.56
CA GLY A 452 -49.85 -32.88 17.36
C GLY A 452 -48.75 -33.15 16.31
N GLY A 453 -47.81 -34.07 16.46
CA GLY A 453 -47.72 -35.22 17.34
C GLY A 453 -47.62 -36.50 16.50
N ARG A 454 -46.44 -37.14 16.57
CA ARG A 454 -46.19 -38.60 16.41
C ARG A 454 -46.27 -39.29 15.04
N ASP A 455 -45.34 -40.24 14.91
CA ASP A 455 -45.30 -41.40 14.01
C ASP A 455 -45.18 -41.09 12.50
N GLY A 456 -44.37 -41.75 11.69
CA GLY A 456 -43.61 -42.97 11.86
C GLY A 456 -43.40 -43.55 10.46
N GLY A 457 -42.20 -44.07 10.21
CA GLY A 457 -42.00 -45.17 9.27
C GLY A 457 -41.68 -44.83 7.81
N ARG A 458 -40.55 -45.43 7.39
CA ARG A 458 -40.37 -46.15 6.12
C ARG A 458 -40.26 -45.27 4.86
N ASP A 459 -39.39 -45.54 3.91
CA ASP A 459 -38.43 -46.61 3.72
C ASP A 459 -37.64 -46.24 2.45
N ARG A 460 -36.46 -46.85 2.34
CA ARG A 460 -35.80 -47.28 1.11
C ARG A 460 -34.92 -46.32 0.29
N ASP A 461 -33.66 -46.75 0.30
CA ASP A 461 -32.80 -47.05 -0.86
C ASP A 461 -32.30 -45.84 -1.66
N GLY A 462 -31.00 -45.65 -1.86
CA GLY A 462 -29.87 -46.54 -1.64
C GLY A 462 -28.80 -46.21 -2.69
N GLY A 463 -27.53 -46.24 -2.29
CA GLY A 463 -26.37 -46.37 -3.19
C GLY A 463 -26.08 -45.15 -4.08
N GLY A 464 -24.86 -44.71 -4.29
CA GLY A 464 -23.57 -45.23 -3.90
C GLY A 464 -22.55 -44.25 -4.49
N GLY A 465 -21.67 -43.73 -3.64
CA GLY A 465 -20.52 -42.97 -4.08
C GLY A 465 -19.44 -43.94 -4.55
N TYR A 466 -18.89 -43.66 -5.73
CA TYR A 466 -17.65 -44.24 -6.22
C TYR A 466 -16.87 -43.15 -6.95
N GLY A 467 -15.55 -43.08 -6.70
CA GLY A 467 -14.62 -42.54 -7.68
C GLY A 467 -13.42 -41.77 -7.13
N GLY A 468 -12.27 -42.45 -7.06
CA GLY A 468 -10.91 -41.87 -7.06
C GLY A 468 -10.28 -41.74 -5.67
N GLY A 469 -9.31 -42.55 -5.23
CA GLY A 469 -8.04 -42.93 -5.91
C GLY A 469 -6.98 -41.89 -5.52
N GLY A 470 -5.77 -42.20 -5.06
CA GLY A 470 -5.01 -43.43 -4.86
C GLY A 470 -3.55 -43.03 -4.57
N GLY A 471 -2.78 -43.94 -3.95
CA GLY A 471 -1.31 -43.84 -3.81
C GLY A 471 -0.84 -43.04 -2.57
N TYR A 472 0.25 -43.38 -1.88
CA TYR A 472 1.47 -44.12 -2.23
C TYR A 472 2.14 -44.57 -0.90
N GLY A 473 3.08 -45.51 -0.98
CA GLY A 473 3.74 -46.23 0.11
C GLY A 473 4.42 -45.36 1.19
N GLY A 474 4.88 -45.90 2.30
CA GLY A 474 5.30 -47.26 2.58
C GLY A 474 6.51 -47.17 3.52
N GLY A 475 6.55 -48.05 4.53
CA GLY A 475 7.79 -48.54 5.13
C GLY A 475 8.33 -47.82 6.35
N GLY A 476 8.36 -48.55 7.48
CA GLY A 476 9.62 -48.75 8.20
C GLY A 476 9.66 -48.45 9.69
N GLY A 477 9.55 -49.52 10.51
CA GLY A 477 10.20 -49.67 11.82
C GLY A 477 9.58 -48.88 12.99
N GLY A 478 9.22 -49.46 14.13
CA GLY A 478 9.79 -50.61 14.82
C GLY A 478 10.25 -50.13 16.21
N GLY A 479 9.75 -50.76 17.28
CA GLY A 479 10.36 -50.70 18.61
C GLY A 479 9.52 -50.02 19.70
N GLY A 480 8.92 -50.84 20.56
CA GLY A 480 8.47 -50.44 21.89
C GLY A 480 9.56 -50.61 22.95
N TYR A 481 9.11 -50.49 24.21
CA TYR A 481 9.77 -50.74 25.50
C TYR A 481 10.50 -49.55 26.16
N GLY A 482 9.84 -49.00 27.18
CA GLY A 482 10.26 -49.07 28.59
C GLY A 482 11.50 -48.30 29.04
N GLY A 483 11.30 -47.38 29.99
CA GLY A 483 12.34 -46.69 30.76
C GLY A 483 11.83 -45.40 31.35
#